data_AF-A0AAU8K0N2-F1
#
_entry.id   AF-A0AAU8K0N2-F1
#
_cell.length_a   1.000
_cell.length_b   1.000
_cell.length_c   1.000
_cell.angle_alpha   90.00
_cell.angle_beta   90.00
_cell.angle_gamma   90.00
#
_symmetry.space_group_name_H-M   'P 1'
#
loop_
_entity.id
_entity.type
_entity.pdbx_description
1 polymer ?
#
loop_
_entity_poly.entity_id
_entity_poly.type
_entity_poly.pdbx_seq_one_letter_code
_entity_poly.pdbx_strand_id
1 'polypeptide(L)'
;MVGGARPRGAGKGLGQGCEPKAEGGLRRRTPQKAAKPQPATPQPAKPQAPKPEAGQAEQAKQAEKAEKSVAASRSEQRTGLKATGTSPAAVRELARDIVPADQFAAFDSIINHESGWNIKAVNASSGAYGLAQALPGSKMASVGADWQTNPETQITWALTYMNERYGSPNAAWAFWQTHHWY
;
A
#
# COMPACT_ATOMS: atom_id res chain seq x y z
N MET A 1 1.50 -20.13 63.93
CA MET A 1 1.68 -20.45 62.48
C MET A 1 1.81 -19.12 61.77
N VAL A 2 2.87 -18.70 61.09
CA VAL A 2 4.15 -19.26 60.61
C VAL A 2 5.07 -18.02 60.55
N GLY A 3 6.26 -18.00 61.17
CA GLY A 3 7.57 -18.25 60.52
C GLY A 3 7.84 -17.27 59.37
N GLY A 4 8.95 -16.53 59.26
CA GLY A 4 10.22 -16.50 59.98
C GLY A 4 11.21 -15.58 59.25
N ALA A 5 12.33 -15.30 59.93
CA ALA A 5 13.69 -15.05 59.42
C ALA A 5 13.99 -14.01 58.30
N ARG A 6 14.85 -13.05 58.69
CA ARG A 6 15.80 -12.23 57.88
C ARG A 6 16.88 -13.14 57.21
N PRO A 7 17.94 -12.69 56.46
CA PRO A 7 18.45 -11.33 56.21
C PRO A 7 19.09 -11.02 54.81
N ARG A 8 19.52 -9.74 54.72
CA ARG A 8 20.55 -9.03 53.93
C ARG A 8 21.65 -9.86 53.21
N GLY A 9 22.14 -9.31 52.09
CA GLY A 9 23.53 -9.51 51.67
C GLY A 9 23.85 -9.10 50.22
N ALA A 10 24.55 -7.98 50.05
CA ALA A 10 25.14 -7.53 48.80
C ALA A 10 26.34 -8.39 48.38
N GLY A 11 26.64 -8.47 47.07
CA GLY A 11 27.86 -9.10 46.55
C GLY A 11 28.08 -8.82 45.07
N LYS A 12 29.25 -8.26 44.75
CA LYS A 12 29.73 -7.72 43.47
C LYS A 12 31.01 -8.51 43.10
N GLY A 13 31.24 -8.83 41.84
CA GLY A 13 32.50 -9.42 41.33
C GLY A 13 32.26 -10.42 40.19
N LEU A 14 32.55 -10.11 38.92
CA LEU A 14 33.86 -10.13 38.22
C LEU A 14 34.38 -11.53 37.85
N GLY A 15 34.61 -11.75 36.54
CA GLY A 15 35.78 -12.48 36.03
C GLY A 15 35.57 -13.89 35.47
N GLN A 16 35.83 -14.03 34.14
CA GLN A 16 36.65 -15.05 33.43
C GLN A 16 36.55 -16.53 33.89
N GLY A 17 36.36 -17.57 33.08
CA GLY A 17 36.60 -17.84 31.66
C GLY A 17 37.11 -19.29 31.56
N CYS A 18 36.66 -20.10 30.59
CA CYS A 18 37.40 -21.25 30.05
C CYS A 18 36.73 -21.84 28.81
N GLU A 19 37.58 -22.15 27.83
CA GLU A 19 37.33 -22.62 26.46
C GLU A 19 36.74 -24.05 26.39
N PRO A 20 36.44 -24.57 25.18
CA PRO A 20 37.49 -25.33 24.51
C PRO A 20 37.71 -25.02 23.01
N LYS A 21 38.86 -25.56 22.58
CA LYS A 21 39.69 -25.33 21.42
C LYS A 21 39.13 -25.65 20.03
N ALA A 22 39.83 -25.05 19.07
CA ALA A 22 39.72 -25.09 17.63
C ALA A 22 40.47 -26.26 16.95
N GLU A 23 39.99 -26.66 15.76
CA GLU A 23 40.73 -27.16 14.59
C GLU A 23 39.81 -26.89 13.37
N GLY A 24 40.18 -26.41 12.18
CA GLY A 24 41.42 -26.02 11.50
C GLY A 24 41.04 -25.56 10.07
N GLY A 25 41.99 -25.02 9.30
CA GLY A 25 41.85 -24.98 7.83
C GLY A 25 41.92 -23.61 7.12
N LEU A 26 43.15 -23.11 6.97
CA LEU A 26 43.72 -22.43 5.80
C LEU A 26 42.77 -21.97 4.66
N ARG A 27 42.70 -20.64 4.40
CA ARG A 27 42.81 -20.04 3.04
C ARG A 27 42.73 -18.50 3.06
N ARG A 28 43.76 -17.86 2.49
CA ARG A 28 43.81 -16.44 2.12
C ARG A 28 42.70 -16.10 1.12
N ARG A 29 42.00 -14.96 1.28
CA ARG A 29 41.30 -14.19 0.22
C ARG A 29 40.90 -12.79 0.71
N THR A 30 41.06 -11.83 -0.18
CA THR A 30 40.81 -10.38 -0.12
C THR A 30 39.33 -10.00 0.10
N PRO A 31 39.00 -8.75 0.46
CA PRO A 31 37.60 -8.33 0.63
C PRO A 31 36.93 -8.11 -0.74
N GLN A 32 35.87 -8.88 -1.02
CA GLN A 32 35.00 -8.69 -2.19
C GLN A 32 33.64 -8.14 -1.73
N LYS A 33 33.36 -6.91 -2.18
CA LYS A 33 32.05 -6.29 -2.49
C LYS A 33 30.80 -7.07 -2.04
N ALA A 34 30.09 -6.55 -1.04
CA ALA A 34 28.77 -7.05 -0.62
C ALA A 34 27.74 -6.86 -1.74
N ALA A 35 27.32 -7.97 -2.33
CA ALA A 35 26.19 -8.06 -3.24
C ALA A 35 24.88 -8.00 -2.44
N LYS A 36 23.93 -7.22 -2.96
CA LYS A 36 22.54 -7.14 -2.53
C LYS A 36 21.87 -8.52 -2.71
N PRO A 37 21.23 -9.11 -1.69
CA PRO A 37 20.61 -10.42 -1.85
C PRO A 37 19.34 -10.32 -2.72
N GLN A 38 19.35 -11.04 -3.83
CA GLN A 38 18.16 -11.72 -4.36
C GLN A 38 18.12 -13.10 -3.66
N PRO A 39 16.96 -13.62 -3.22
CA PRO A 39 16.28 -14.70 -3.97
C PRO A 39 14.74 -14.67 -3.71
N ALA A 40 13.81 -15.45 -4.26
CA ALA A 40 13.76 -16.62 -5.13
C ALA A 40 12.35 -16.64 -5.78
N THR A 41 12.22 -17.17 -6.98
CA THR A 41 10.93 -17.67 -7.51
C THR A 41 10.63 -19.05 -6.92
N PRO A 42 9.34 -19.37 -6.68
CA PRO A 42 8.81 -20.63 -7.18
C PRO A 42 7.45 -20.50 -7.92
N GLN A 43 7.26 -21.43 -8.85
CA GLN A 43 6.18 -21.60 -9.84
C GLN A 43 4.78 -21.84 -9.22
N PRO A 44 3.66 -21.64 -9.97
CA PRO A 44 2.35 -22.11 -9.54
C PRO A 44 2.03 -23.53 -10.04
N ALA A 45 1.77 -24.45 -9.11
CA ALA A 45 1.05 -25.71 -9.35
C ALA A 45 -0.47 -25.46 -9.28
N LYS A 46 -1.22 -26.05 -10.23
CA LYS A 46 -2.70 -26.10 -10.23
C LYS A 46 -3.23 -26.97 -9.08
N PRO A 47 -4.39 -26.62 -8.50
CA PRO A 47 -5.50 -27.60 -8.48
C PRO A 47 -6.89 -27.02 -8.82
N GLN A 48 -7.82 -27.97 -8.96
CA GLN A 48 -9.11 -27.96 -9.67
C GLN A 48 -10.27 -27.19 -9.02
N ALA A 49 -11.26 -26.91 -9.87
CA ALA A 49 -12.58 -26.36 -9.54
C ALA A 49 -13.46 -27.34 -8.74
N PRO A 50 -14.42 -26.82 -7.96
CA PRO A 50 -15.69 -27.46 -7.73
C PRO A 50 -16.83 -26.66 -8.38
N LYS A 51 -17.77 -27.37 -9.00
CA LYS A 51 -19.08 -26.88 -9.47
C LYS A 51 -20.15 -27.45 -8.52
N PRO A 52 -21.08 -26.62 -8.03
CA PRO A 52 -22.48 -27.05 -7.89
C PRO A 52 -23.41 -25.96 -8.47
N GLU A 53 -24.12 -26.23 -9.56
CA GLU A 53 -25.50 -26.74 -9.63
C GLU A 53 -26.59 -25.74 -9.18
N ALA A 54 -27.34 -25.32 -10.22
CA ALA A 54 -28.67 -24.73 -10.34
C ALA A 54 -29.47 -24.38 -9.07
N GLY A 55 -29.80 -23.10 -8.92
CA GLY A 55 -30.85 -22.65 -8.00
C GLY A 55 -31.03 -21.15 -7.81
N GLN A 56 -30.14 -20.30 -8.34
CA GLN A 56 -30.16 -18.85 -8.06
C GLN A 56 -29.76 -18.02 -9.31
N ALA A 57 -30.41 -18.27 -10.46
CA ALA A 57 -30.01 -17.62 -11.72
C ALA A 57 -30.70 -16.25 -11.98
N GLU A 58 -31.77 -15.89 -11.25
CA GLU A 58 -32.61 -14.75 -11.63
C GLU A 58 -32.42 -13.47 -10.79
N GLN A 59 -31.82 -13.56 -9.59
CA GLN A 59 -31.60 -12.39 -8.71
C GLN A 59 -30.19 -11.80 -8.75
N ALA A 60 -29.19 -12.56 -9.21
CA ALA A 60 -27.83 -12.03 -9.43
C ALA A 60 -27.76 -11.06 -10.64
N LYS A 61 -28.70 -11.18 -11.59
CA LYS A 61 -28.74 -10.31 -12.79
C LYS A 61 -29.29 -8.91 -12.52
N GLN A 62 -30.01 -8.71 -11.42
CA GLN A 62 -30.59 -7.39 -11.11
C GLN A 62 -29.63 -6.52 -10.27
N ALA A 63 -28.76 -7.11 -9.45
CA ALA A 63 -27.68 -6.38 -8.79
C ALA A 63 -26.62 -5.87 -9.79
N GLU A 64 -26.22 -6.68 -10.79
CA GLU A 64 -25.28 -6.24 -11.83
C GLU A 64 -25.89 -5.18 -12.76
N LYS A 65 -27.19 -5.27 -13.07
CA LYS A 65 -27.89 -4.28 -13.90
C LYS A 65 -28.15 -2.98 -13.13
N ALA A 66 -28.40 -3.03 -11.82
CA ALA A 66 -28.48 -1.85 -10.98
C ALA A 66 -27.10 -1.18 -10.81
N GLU A 67 -26.02 -1.95 -10.59
CA GLU A 67 -24.65 -1.44 -10.57
C GLU A 67 -24.25 -0.83 -11.93
N LYS A 68 -24.61 -1.44 -13.06
CA LYS A 68 -24.36 -0.85 -14.40
C LYS A 68 -25.18 0.41 -14.67
N SER A 69 -26.42 0.50 -14.19
CA SER A 69 -27.26 1.69 -14.36
C SER A 69 -26.86 2.83 -13.42
N VAL A 70 -26.44 2.52 -12.19
CA VAL A 70 -25.84 3.48 -11.26
C VAL A 70 -24.46 3.91 -11.74
N ALA A 71 -23.64 2.98 -12.24
CA ALA A 71 -22.36 3.30 -12.87
C ALA A 71 -22.54 4.15 -14.14
N ALA A 72 -23.58 3.90 -14.95
CA ALA A 72 -23.91 4.71 -16.11
C ALA A 72 -24.34 6.13 -15.72
N SER A 73 -25.27 6.29 -14.77
CA SER A 73 -25.70 7.63 -14.31
C SER A 73 -24.60 8.37 -13.54
N ARG A 74 -23.75 7.67 -12.80
CA ARG A 74 -22.56 8.25 -12.14
C ARG A 74 -21.48 8.60 -13.16
N SER A 75 -21.38 7.86 -14.26
CA SER A 75 -20.50 8.18 -15.38
C SER A 75 -20.98 9.43 -16.13
N GLU A 76 -22.30 9.62 -16.29
CA GLU A 76 -22.89 10.83 -16.86
C GLU A 76 -22.66 12.05 -15.96
N GLN A 77 -22.88 11.94 -14.64
CA GLN A 77 -22.51 13.00 -13.69
C GLN A 77 -20.99 13.30 -13.64
N ARG A 78 -20.13 12.29 -13.83
CA ARG A 78 -18.67 12.47 -13.90
C ARG A 78 -18.18 13.18 -15.15
N THR A 79 -18.92 13.14 -16.26
CA THR A 79 -18.58 13.96 -17.44
C THR A 79 -18.70 15.47 -17.15
N GLY A 80 -19.47 15.87 -16.13
CA GLY A 80 -19.61 17.28 -15.70
C GLY A 80 -18.40 17.84 -14.95
N LEU A 81 -17.60 17.01 -14.28
CA LEU A 81 -16.37 17.45 -13.58
C LEU A 81 -15.15 17.56 -14.51
N LYS A 82 -15.31 17.24 -15.81
CA LYS A 82 -14.21 17.07 -16.79
C LYS A 82 -13.55 18.39 -17.23
N ALA A 83 -14.03 19.54 -16.74
CA ALA A 83 -13.49 20.85 -17.10
C ALA A 83 -12.44 21.30 -16.07
N THR A 84 -11.18 21.32 -16.52
CA THR A 84 -10.05 22.13 -16.03
C THR A 84 -10.36 23.08 -14.88
N GLY A 85 -10.03 22.69 -13.65
CA GLY A 85 -10.17 23.54 -12.45
C GLY A 85 -10.83 22.88 -11.25
N THR A 86 -10.78 21.55 -11.12
CA THR A 86 -11.31 20.88 -9.93
C THR A 86 -10.53 21.33 -8.71
N SER A 87 -11.20 22.03 -7.79
CA SER A 87 -10.59 22.45 -6.54
C SER A 87 -10.14 21.21 -5.74
N PRO A 88 -9.08 21.31 -4.92
CA PRO A 88 -8.66 20.21 -4.03
C PRO A 88 -9.82 19.60 -3.24
N ALA A 89 -10.75 20.44 -2.78
CA ALA A 89 -11.96 20.00 -2.09
C ALA A 89 -12.88 19.14 -2.97
N ALA A 90 -13.14 19.54 -4.22
CA ALA A 90 -13.98 18.76 -5.12
C ALA A 90 -13.33 17.42 -5.51
N VAL A 91 -12.00 17.37 -5.64
CA VAL A 91 -11.26 16.10 -5.86
C VAL A 91 -11.38 15.19 -4.64
N ARG A 92 -11.27 15.75 -3.44
CA ARG A 92 -11.41 15.01 -2.18
C ARG A 92 -12.81 14.44 -1.99
N GLU A 93 -13.86 15.19 -2.36
CA GLU A 93 -15.23 14.68 -2.35
C GLU A 93 -15.43 13.57 -3.39
N LEU A 94 -14.87 13.71 -4.60
CA LEU A 94 -14.87 12.61 -5.57
C LEU A 94 -14.15 11.35 -5.03
N ALA A 95 -13.12 11.51 -4.22
CA ALA A 95 -12.45 10.37 -3.61
C ALA A 95 -13.31 9.67 -2.54
N ARG A 96 -14.19 10.39 -1.83
CA ARG A 96 -15.16 9.79 -0.89
C ARG A 96 -16.10 8.80 -1.60
N ASP A 97 -16.37 9.07 -2.87
CA ASP A 97 -17.25 8.28 -3.72
C ASP A 97 -16.60 6.99 -4.25
N ILE A 98 -15.27 6.96 -4.32
CA ILE A 98 -14.47 5.89 -4.95
C ILE A 98 -13.78 5.02 -3.91
N VAL A 99 -13.24 5.62 -2.85
CA VAL A 99 -12.47 4.92 -1.82
C VAL A 99 -13.43 4.35 -0.77
N PRO A 100 -13.25 3.08 -0.33
CA PRO A 100 -14.04 2.51 0.75
C PRO A 100 -14.04 3.42 1.99
N ALA A 101 -15.21 3.61 2.60
CA ALA A 101 -15.41 4.63 3.64
C ALA A 101 -14.49 4.42 4.87
N ASP A 102 -14.23 3.17 5.23
CA ASP A 102 -13.32 2.76 6.32
C ASP A 102 -11.83 2.95 6.01
N GLN A 103 -11.50 3.16 4.74
CA GLN A 103 -10.14 3.37 4.24
C GLN A 103 -9.87 4.82 3.84
N PHE A 104 -10.92 5.63 3.70
CA PHE A 104 -10.82 7.00 3.20
C PHE A 104 -9.92 7.87 4.07
N ALA A 105 -10.00 7.77 5.39
CA ALA A 105 -9.19 8.61 6.28
C ALA A 105 -7.68 8.40 6.09
N ALA A 106 -7.26 7.16 5.89
CA ALA A 106 -5.87 6.82 5.59
C ALA A 106 -5.46 7.29 4.19
N PHE A 107 -6.32 7.06 3.19
CA PHE A 107 -6.11 7.52 1.82
C PHE A 107 -5.95 9.06 1.78
N ASP A 108 -6.86 9.79 2.44
CA ASP A 108 -6.84 11.25 2.55
C ASP A 108 -5.56 11.78 3.17
N SER A 109 -5.10 11.13 4.25
CA SER A 109 -3.86 11.51 4.92
C SER A 109 -2.66 11.38 3.98
N ILE A 110 -2.55 10.26 3.25
CA ILE A 110 -1.46 10.07 2.28
C ILE A 110 -1.56 11.09 1.14
N ILE A 111 -2.70 11.20 0.45
CA ILE A 111 -2.84 12.10 -0.70
C ILE A 111 -2.61 13.57 -0.31
N ASN A 112 -3.05 13.97 0.88
CA ASN A 112 -2.79 15.30 1.40
C ASN A 112 -1.28 15.55 1.60
N HIS A 113 -0.53 14.58 2.11
CA HIS A 113 0.92 14.69 2.25
C HIS A 113 1.66 14.69 0.90
N GLU A 114 1.20 13.89 -0.06
CA GLU A 114 1.85 13.73 -1.37
C GLU A 114 1.66 14.95 -2.27
N SER A 115 0.44 15.51 -2.32
CA SER A 115 0.08 16.52 -3.33
C SER A 115 -0.76 17.68 -2.80
N GLY A 116 -1.21 17.62 -1.54
CA GLY A 116 -2.24 18.54 -1.04
C GLY A 116 -3.52 18.50 -1.89
N TRP A 117 -3.86 17.33 -2.42
CA TRP A 117 -4.99 17.11 -3.33
C TRP A 117 -4.91 17.85 -4.69
N ASN A 118 -3.71 18.27 -5.11
CA ASN A 118 -3.49 18.87 -6.42
C ASN A 118 -3.21 17.79 -7.49
N ILE A 119 -4.16 17.58 -8.41
CA ILE A 119 -4.03 16.61 -9.51
C ILE A 119 -2.90 16.92 -10.50
N LYS A 120 -2.38 18.15 -10.49
CA LYS A 120 -1.26 18.60 -11.34
C LYS A 120 0.02 18.83 -10.51
N ALA A 121 0.08 18.32 -9.28
CA ALA A 121 1.31 18.41 -8.48
C ALA A 121 2.47 17.75 -9.24
N VAL A 122 3.60 18.45 -9.30
CA VAL A 122 4.83 17.95 -9.89
C VAL A 122 5.97 18.22 -8.93
N ASN A 123 6.67 17.17 -8.53
CA ASN A 123 7.92 17.34 -7.81
C ASN A 123 9.04 17.66 -8.81
N ALA A 124 9.56 18.89 -8.76
CA ALA A 124 10.53 19.38 -9.75
C ALA A 124 11.83 18.57 -9.81
N SER A 125 12.26 17.97 -8.69
CA SER A 125 13.51 17.21 -8.63
C SER A 125 13.39 15.80 -9.19
N SER A 126 12.23 15.15 -9.03
CA SER A 126 12.03 13.74 -9.38
C SER A 126 11.12 13.52 -10.59
N GLY A 127 10.28 14.50 -10.93
CA GLY A 127 9.24 14.36 -11.95
C GLY A 127 8.03 13.55 -11.50
N ALA A 128 7.92 13.20 -10.21
CA ALA A 128 6.75 12.54 -9.65
C ALA A 128 5.49 13.43 -9.83
N TYR A 129 4.38 12.81 -10.22
CA TYR A 129 3.21 13.52 -10.75
C TYR A 129 1.89 13.12 -10.08
N GLY A 130 1.03 14.11 -9.85
CA GLY A 130 -0.39 13.94 -9.52
C GLY A 130 -0.64 13.56 -8.06
N LEU A 131 -1.87 13.10 -7.78
CA LEU A 131 -2.38 12.94 -6.41
C LEU A 131 -1.51 12.06 -5.52
N ALA A 132 -1.06 10.92 -6.05
CA ALA A 132 -0.21 9.96 -5.34
C ALA A 132 1.25 10.02 -5.79
N GLN A 133 1.68 11.12 -6.43
CA GLN A 133 3.06 11.36 -6.83
C GLN A 133 3.71 10.19 -7.58
N ALA A 134 3.02 9.68 -8.62
CA ALA A 134 3.44 8.52 -9.38
C ALA A 134 4.77 8.75 -10.13
N LEU A 135 5.67 7.75 -10.13
CA LEU A 135 6.96 7.80 -10.82
C LEU A 135 7.22 6.55 -11.69
N PRO A 136 7.28 6.67 -13.04
CA PRO A 136 6.83 7.83 -13.82
C PRO A 136 5.30 7.98 -13.76
N GLY A 137 4.80 9.22 -13.92
CA GLY A 137 3.36 9.51 -13.94
C GLY A 137 2.58 8.72 -15.00
N SER A 138 3.23 8.34 -16.11
CA SER A 138 2.65 7.52 -17.17
C SER A 138 2.17 6.15 -16.74
N LYS A 139 2.57 5.65 -15.56
CA LYS A 139 2.00 4.43 -14.96
C LYS A 139 0.50 4.51 -14.75
N MET A 140 -0.06 5.71 -14.58
CA MET A 140 -1.50 5.93 -14.45
C MET A 140 -2.28 5.65 -15.74
N ALA A 141 -1.59 5.56 -16.88
CA ALA A 141 -2.21 5.19 -18.16
C ALA A 141 -2.79 3.77 -18.16
N SER A 142 -2.40 2.90 -17.21
CA SER A 142 -3.02 1.58 -17.06
C SER A 142 -4.49 1.64 -16.62
N VAL A 143 -4.90 2.75 -15.98
CA VAL A 143 -6.28 2.97 -15.55
C VAL A 143 -7.05 3.78 -16.58
N GLY A 144 -6.42 4.80 -17.18
CA GLY A 144 -7.05 5.63 -18.21
C GLY A 144 -6.06 6.49 -18.97
N ALA A 145 -6.27 6.65 -20.27
CA ALA A 145 -5.39 7.42 -21.14
C ALA A 145 -5.36 8.93 -20.78
N ASP A 146 -6.40 9.45 -20.13
CA ASP A 146 -6.54 10.86 -19.70
C ASP A 146 -6.01 11.13 -18.28
N TRP A 147 -5.11 10.28 -17.79
CA TRP A 147 -4.54 10.32 -16.43
C TRP A 147 -3.94 11.66 -16.00
N GLN A 148 -3.42 12.46 -16.93
CA GLN A 148 -2.82 13.75 -16.61
C GLN A 148 -3.82 14.74 -16.02
N THR A 149 -5.08 14.70 -16.43
CA THR A 149 -6.06 15.72 -16.04
C THR A 149 -7.31 15.15 -15.39
N ASN A 150 -7.45 13.84 -15.36
CA ASN A 150 -8.64 13.19 -14.82
C ASN A 150 -8.44 12.79 -13.34
N PRO A 151 -9.11 13.46 -12.38
CA PRO A 151 -9.00 13.13 -10.96
C PRO A 151 -9.45 11.70 -10.65
N GLU A 152 -10.49 11.19 -11.32
CA GLU A 152 -10.98 9.82 -11.11
C GLU A 152 -9.90 8.79 -11.47
N THR A 153 -9.22 9.00 -12.61
CA THR A 153 -8.12 8.14 -13.05
C THR A 153 -7.00 8.12 -12.02
N GLN A 154 -6.62 9.28 -11.49
CA GLN A 154 -5.55 9.37 -10.48
C GLN A 154 -5.97 8.76 -9.13
N ILE A 155 -7.21 8.98 -8.66
CA ILE A 155 -7.74 8.39 -7.42
C ILE A 155 -7.78 6.86 -7.54
N THR A 156 -8.31 6.36 -8.66
CA THR A 156 -8.44 4.91 -8.91
C THR A 156 -7.07 4.24 -8.99
N TRP A 157 -6.12 4.88 -9.67
CA TRP A 157 -4.75 4.39 -9.72
C TRP A 157 -4.09 4.37 -8.34
N ALA A 158 -4.21 5.45 -7.57
CA ALA A 158 -3.65 5.55 -6.22
C ALA A 158 -4.22 4.47 -5.29
N LEU A 159 -5.54 4.27 -5.31
CA LEU A 159 -6.20 3.24 -4.52
C LEU A 159 -5.71 1.84 -4.89
N THR A 160 -5.60 1.56 -6.19
CA THR A 160 -5.08 0.29 -6.70
C THR A 160 -3.64 0.07 -6.25
N TYR A 161 -2.78 1.08 -6.38
CA TYR A 161 -1.39 1.00 -5.95
C TYR A 161 -1.26 0.72 -4.43
N MET A 162 -2.04 1.41 -3.59
CA MET A 162 -2.06 1.15 -2.15
C MET A 162 -2.48 -0.30 -1.84
N ASN A 163 -3.52 -0.79 -2.51
CA ASN A 163 -3.99 -2.16 -2.34
C ASN A 163 -2.93 -3.19 -2.78
N GLU A 164 -2.29 -3.00 -3.92
CA GLU A 164 -1.29 -3.95 -4.43
C GLU A 164 0.01 -3.94 -3.60
N ARG A 165 0.47 -2.76 -3.18
CA ARG A 165 1.77 -2.59 -2.52
C ARG A 165 1.74 -2.84 -1.02
N TYR A 166 0.63 -2.47 -0.38
CA TYR A 166 0.46 -2.45 1.08
C TYR A 166 -0.69 -3.35 1.57
N GLY A 167 -1.55 -3.81 0.67
CA GLY A 167 -2.76 -4.56 0.99
C GLY A 167 -3.99 -3.69 1.18
N SER A 168 -3.83 -2.44 1.63
CA SER A 168 -4.92 -1.46 1.75
C SER A 168 -4.41 -0.03 2.03
N PRO A 169 -5.23 1.03 1.85
CA PRO A 169 -4.89 2.38 2.29
C PRO A 169 -4.54 2.48 3.78
N ASN A 170 -5.26 1.77 4.66
CA ASN A 170 -4.96 1.76 6.11
C ASN A 170 -3.57 1.16 6.39
N ALA A 171 -3.19 0.10 5.68
CA ALA A 171 -1.86 -0.48 5.81
C ALA A 171 -0.76 0.43 5.22
N ALA A 172 -1.05 1.10 4.11
CA ALA A 172 -0.16 2.10 3.52
C ALA A 172 0.08 3.27 4.49
N TRP A 173 -0.96 3.73 5.19
CA TRP A 173 -0.84 4.82 6.15
C TRP A 173 -0.03 4.40 7.39
N ALA A 174 -0.28 3.21 7.93
CA ALA A 174 0.53 2.67 9.03
C ALA A 174 2.02 2.58 8.66
N PHE A 175 2.30 2.17 7.41
CA PHE A 175 3.65 2.16 6.87
C PHE A 175 4.24 3.58 6.80
N TRP A 176 3.50 4.52 6.22
CA TRP A 176 3.92 5.92 6.09
C TRP A 176 4.22 6.58 7.45
N GLN A 177 3.42 6.30 8.48
CA GLN A 177 3.65 6.84 9.84
C GLN A 177 5.01 6.43 10.43
N THR A 178 5.55 5.28 10.01
CA THR A 178 6.83 4.76 10.50
C THR A 178 8.00 5.18 9.60
N HIS A 179 7.77 5.28 8.29
CA HIS A 179 8.83 5.41 7.29
C HIS A 179 8.90 6.79 6.64
N HIS A 180 7.82 7.57 6.71
CA HIS A 180 7.66 8.87 6.05
C HIS A 180 7.80 8.83 4.52
N TRP A 181 7.51 7.66 3.94
CA TRP A 181 7.34 7.44 2.50
C TRP A 181 6.32 6.32 2.27
N TYR A 182 5.81 6.22 1.04
CA TYR A 182 4.84 5.23 0.59
C TYR A 182 5.06 4.91 -0.90
#